data_AF-A0A934F7S6-F1
#
_entry.id   AF-A0A934F7S6-F1
#
_cell.length_a   1.000
_cell.length_b   1.000
_cell.length_c   1.000
_cell.angle_alpha   90.00
_cell.angle_beta   90.00
_cell.angle_gamma   90.00
#
_symmetry.space_group_name_H-M   'P 1'
#
loop_
_entity.id
_entity.type
_entity.pdbx_description
1 polymer ?
#
loop_
_entity_poly.entity_id
_entity_poly.type
_entity_poly.pdbx_seq_one_letter_code
_entity_poly.pdbx_strand_id
1 'polypeptide(L)'
;MSGPYPTSVTLVSGREDANEILYVCGAFVHYSYNSLDLISRNAEAEKALNLAPFLILDFLFPMDYLDAVIKLPLLKVEQASPNTLFWIALDESGYNLAKRFFYKHRIDFAKPVYKNVKKLNHIGGKIPPYPYLSKKVWMNLLDGILLYRHERRRIRNSIERREFLLKRLHLSPEVEAYVEWMNTVEEIMLPWRRIIQEIQSDWS
;
A
#
# COMPACT_ATOMS: atom_id res chain seq x y z
N MET A 1 -17.01 24.60 -14.67
CA MET A 1 -17.56 23.91 -13.48
C MET A 1 -16.39 23.54 -12.58
N SER A 2 -16.27 24.18 -11.42
CA SER A 2 -15.20 23.94 -10.42
C SER A 2 -15.75 23.05 -9.31
N GLY A 3 -15.70 21.74 -9.52
CA GLY A 3 -15.87 20.73 -8.46
C GLY A 3 -14.51 20.35 -7.86
N PRO A 4 -14.45 19.69 -6.70
CA PRO A 4 -13.19 19.32 -6.06
C PRO A 4 -12.32 18.45 -6.99
N TYR A 5 -11.08 18.89 -7.21
CA TYR A 5 -9.99 18.24 -7.94
C TYR A 5 -9.59 16.87 -7.31
N PRO A 6 -8.85 16.04 -8.06
CA PRO A 6 -9.25 14.72 -8.57
C PRO A 6 -9.24 13.60 -7.51
N THR A 7 -9.88 12.48 -7.87
CA THR A 7 -9.88 11.15 -7.22
C THR A 7 -8.94 11.04 -6.01
N SER A 8 -9.48 10.95 -4.78
CA SER A 8 -8.72 10.59 -3.57
C SER A 8 -9.07 9.16 -3.18
N VAL A 9 -8.06 8.32 -2.91
CA VAL A 9 -8.27 6.95 -2.42
C VAL A 9 -7.89 6.88 -0.95
N THR A 10 -8.70 6.20 -0.15
CA THR A 10 -8.40 5.90 1.23
C THR A 10 -8.40 4.40 1.47
N LEU A 11 -7.28 3.83 1.89
CA LEU A 11 -7.21 2.45 2.37
C LEU A 11 -7.40 2.41 3.88
N VAL A 12 -8.19 1.48 4.38
CA VAL A 12 -8.51 1.37 5.81
C VAL A 12 -8.26 -0.05 6.30
N SER A 13 -7.48 -0.18 7.38
CA SER A 13 -7.28 -1.44 8.10
C SER A 13 -7.39 -1.21 9.61
N GLY A 14 -8.03 -2.16 10.28
CA GLY A 14 -8.21 -2.13 11.74
C GLY A 14 -7.47 -3.27 12.45
N ARG A 15 -6.53 -3.93 11.76
CA ARG A 15 -5.71 -5.03 12.29
C ARG A 15 -4.56 -4.52 13.15
N GLU A 16 -3.89 -5.45 13.83
CA GLU A 16 -2.67 -5.14 14.59
C GLU A 16 -1.50 -4.82 13.64
N ASP A 17 -1.34 -5.61 12.58
CA ASP A 17 -0.38 -5.44 11.47
C ASP A 17 -0.90 -4.48 10.37
N ALA A 18 -1.80 -3.57 10.73
CA ALA A 18 -2.46 -2.69 9.78
C ALA A 18 -1.46 -1.77 9.04
N ASN A 19 -0.42 -1.30 9.73
CA ASN A 19 0.50 -0.32 9.16
C ASN A 19 1.26 -0.91 7.97
N GLU A 20 1.83 -2.11 8.14
CA GLU A 20 2.58 -2.85 7.14
C GLU A 20 1.70 -3.21 5.94
N ILE A 21 0.50 -3.76 6.21
CA ILE A 21 -0.46 -4.12 5.16
C ILE A 21 -0.89 -2.89 4.36
N LEU A 22 -1.21 -1.79 5.03
CA LEU A 22 -1.66 -0.56 4.39
C LEU A 22 -0.59 0.04 3.48
N TYR A 23 0.67 0.05 3.91
CA TYR A 23 1.78 0.54 3.08
C TYR A 23 1.94 -0.31 1.82
N VAL A 24 1.90 -1.63 1.94
CA VAL A 24 2.04 -2.55 0.80
C VAL A 24 0.86 -2.45 -0.16
N CYS A 25 -0.36 -2.49 0.36
CA CYS A 25 -1.54 -2.34 -0.47
C CYS A 25 -1.57 -0.97 -1.14
N GLY A 26 -1.20 0.07 -0.40
CA GLY A 26 -1.04 1.43 -0.90
C GLY A 26 -0.07 1.49 -2.06
N ALA A 27 1.09 0.84 -1.94
CA ALA A 27 2.06 0.72 -3.03
C ALA A 27 1.47 0.14 -4.30
N PHE A 28 0.71 -0.96 -4.22
CA PHE A 28 0.16 -1.61 -5.40
C PHE A 28 -0.90 -0.79 -6.12
N VAL A 29 -1.55 0.14 -5.43
CA VAL A 29 -2.61 0.99 -5.98
C VAL A 29 -2.21 2.45 -6.17
N HIS A 30 -0.99 2.84 -5.79
CA HIS A 30 -0.51 4.21 -5.83
C HIS A 30 -0.25 4.69 -7.28
N TYR A 31 -1.26 4.98 -8.08
CA TYR A 31 -1.08 5.44 -9.47
C TYR A 31 -1.09 6.95 -9.58
N SER A 32 0.08 7.63 -9.58
CA SER A 32 0.18 9.09 -9.86
C SER A 32 -0.98 9.91 -9.28
N TYR A 33 -1.45 9.53 -8.08
CA TYR A 33 -2.69 10.05 -7.49
C TYR A 33 -2.36 11.39 -6.84
N ASN A 34 -3.30 12.34 -6.88
CA ASN A 34 -3.11 13.60 -6.15
C ASN A 34 -3.18 13.41 -4.62
N SER A 35 -3.85 12.36 -4.13
CA SER A 35 -3.73 11.89 -2.73
C SER A 35 -4.18 10.44 -2.52
N LEU A 36 -3.41 9.72 -1.69
CA LEU A 36 -3.73 8.39 -1.16
C LEU A 36 -3.55 8.43 0.36
N ASP A 37 -4.63 8.20 1.10
CA ASP A 37 -4.61 8.18 2.57
C ASP A 37 -4.62 6.74 3.09
N LEU A 38 -3.76 6.44 4.06
CA LEU A 38 -3.74 5.16 4.75
C LEU A 38 -4.29 5.36 6.16
N ILE A 39 -5.38 4.69 6.50
CA ILE A 39 -6.01 4.83 7.82
C ILE A 39 -5.82 3.54 8.62
N SER A 40 -5.14 3.68 9.76
CA SER A 40 -4.91 2.59 10.72
C SER A 40 -5.52 2.95 12.08
N ARG A 41 -6.05 1.94 12.77
CA ARG A 41 -6.46 2.06 14.19
C ARG A 41 -5.26 2.37 15.09
N ASN A 42 -4.09 1.82 14.75
CA ASN A 42 -2.86 1.93 15.52
C ASN A 42 -1.80 2.70 14.72
N ALA A 43 -2.20 3.80 14.07
CA ALA A 43 -1.24 4.63 13.33
C ALA A 43 -0.20 5.19 14.31
N GLU A 44 1.01 4.62 14.24
CA GLU A 44 2.20 5.08 14.93
C GLU A 44 3.15 5.71 13.90
N ALA A 45 3.76 6.84 14.29
CA ALA A 45 4.56 7.67 13.39
C ALA A 45 5.99 7.15 13.17
N GLU A 46 6.37 5.99 13.73
CA GLU A 46 7.64 5.33 13.39
C GLU A 46 7.58 4.71 11.98
N LYS A 47 7.56 5.63 11.00
CA LYS A 47 7.44 5.42 9.55
C LYS A 47 8.60 4.62 8.93
N ALA A 48 9.68 4.37 9.66
CA ALA A 48 10.95 3.92 9.08
C ALA A 48 11.10 2.40 8.98
N LEU A 49 10.48 1.62 9.85
CA LEU A 49 10.65 0.15 9.90
C LEU A 49 9.73 -0.60 8.93
N ASN A 50 8.64 0.01 8.49
CA ASN A 50 7.55 -0.67 7.76
C ASN A 50 7.66 -0.60 6.23
N LEU A 51 8.87 -0.30 5.73
CA LEU A 51 9.18 -0.12 4.30
C LEU A 51 10.11 -1.20 3.73
N ALA A 52 10.55 -2.18 4.52
CA ALA A 52 11.22 -3.39 4.02
C ALA A 52 10.44 -4.15 2.92
N PRO A 53 9.10 -4.12 2.87
CA PRO A 53 8.34 -4.58 1.72
C PRO A 53 8.79 -4.13 0.35
N PHE A 54 9.31 -2.91 0.29
CA PHE A 54 9.53 -2.21 -0.96
C PHE A 54 10.84 -2.59 -1.63
N LEU A 55 11.73 -3.25 -0.89
CA LEU A 55 13.06 -3.65 -1.37
C LEU A 55 13.01 -4.95 -2.15
N ILE A 56 11.96 -5.72 -1.91
CA ILE A 56 11.55 -6.82 -2.77
C ILE A 56 10.68 -6.31 -3.93
N LEU A 57 9.92 -5.22 -3.75
CA LEU A 57 9.22 -4.55 -4.86
C LEU A 57 10.14 -3.88 -5.89
N ASP A 58 11.45 -3.86 -5.66
CA ASP A 58 12.44 -3.46 -6.65
C ASP A 58 12.52 -4.44 -7.86
N PHE A 59 11.69 -5.50 -7.84
CA PHE A 59 11.37 -6.34 -9.00
C PHE A 59 10.32 -5.74 -9.96
N LEU A 60 9.47 -4.80 -9.52
CA LEU A 60 8.24 -4.42 -10.23
C LEU A 60 8.05 -2.91 -10.47
N PHE A 61 8.67 -2.01 -9.68
CA PHE A 61 8.43 -0.57 -9.79
C PHE A 61 9.72 0.28 -9.93
N PRO A 62 9.68 1.43 -10.64
CA PRO A 62 10.80 2.37 -10.72
C PRO A 62 11.14 2.98 -9.34
N MET A 63 12.43 3.21 -9.06
CA MET A 63 12.90 3.76 -7.77
C MET A 63 12.28 5.10 -7.37
N ASP A 64 11.91 5.95 -8.33
CA ASP A 64 11.32 7.27 -8.03
C ASP A 64 9.90 7.13 -7.43
N TYR A 65 9.29 5.96 -7.60
CA TYR A 65 8.02 5.57 -6.99
C TYR A 65 8.17 5.27 -5.49
N LEU A 66 9.33 4.77 -5.07
CA LEU A 66 9.61 4.43 -3.66
C LEU A 66 9.53 5.68 -2.78
N ASP A 67 10.19 6.76 -3.19
CA ASP A 67 10.20 8.02 -2.44
C ASP A 67 8.79 8.63 -2.29
N ALA A 68 7.88 8.34 -3.23
CA ALA A 68 6.48 8.77 -3.16
C ALA A 68 5.68 7.91 -2.17
N VAL A 69 5.85 6.59 -2.20
CA VAL A 69 5.10 5.69 -1.31
C VAL A 69 5.51 5.86 0.17
N ILE A 70 6.80 6.09 0.44
CA ILE A 70 7.31 6.37 1.80
C ILE A 70 6.65 7.61 2.40
N LYS A 71 6.25 8.56 1.56
CA LYS A 71 5.61 9.81 1.98
C LYS A 71 4.10 9.69 2.16
N LEU A 72 3.50 8.51 1.90
CA LEU A 72 2.07 8.34 2.10
C LEU A 72 1.66 8.64 3.55
N PRO A 73 0.61 9.44 3.74
CA PRO A 73 0.11 9.76 5.07
C PRO A 73 -0.55 8.51 5.69
N LEU A 74 0.08 7.98 6.73
CA LEU A 74 -0.55 7.05 7.67
C LEU A 74 -1.22 7.87 8.77
N LEU A 75 -2.55 7.79 8.82
CA LEU A 75 -3.42 8.61 9.64
C LEU A 75 -4.19 7.75 10.64
N LYS A 76 -4.46 8.34 11.80
CA LYS A 76 -5.56 7.87 12.65
C LYS A 76 -6.89 8.28 12.03
N VAL A 77 -7.94 7.54 12.37
CA VAL A 77 -9.30 7.80 11.86
C VAL A 77 -9.77 9.22 12.13
N GLU A 78 -9.39 9.79 13.27
CA GLU A 78 -9.78 11.15 13.67
C GLU A 78 -9.10 12.23 12.82
N GLN A 79 -8.01 11.89 12.13
CA GLN A 79 -7.24 12.79 11.25
C GLN A 79 -7.70 12.71 9.80
N ALA A 80 -8.54 11.74 9.45
CA ALA A 80 -8.99 11.51 8.09
C ALA A 80 -10.00 12.58 7.64
N SER A 81 -9.89 12.99 6.37
CA SER A 81 -10.84 13.91 5.76
C SER A 81 -12.15 13.19 5.41
N PRO A 82 -13.33 13.75 5.71
CA PRO A 82 -14.60 13.18 5.28
C PRO A 82 -14.84 13.31 3.77
N ASN A 83 -14.02 14.10 3.06
CA ASN A 83 -14.13 14.34 1.62
C ASN A 83 -13.46 13.24 0.77
N THR A 84 -13.36 12.02 1.30
CA THR A 84 -12.82 10.87 0.57
C THR A 84 -13.77 10.45 -0.56
N LEU A 85 -13.27 10.51 -1.79
CA LEU A 85 -14.03 10.16 -3.00
C LEU A 85 -13.93 8.70 -3.38
N PHE A 86 -13.11 7.87 -2.73
CA PHE A 86 -13.06 6.43 -2.87
C PHE A 86 -12.37 5.81 -1.66
N TRP A 87 -12.98 4.84 -1.01
CA TRP A 87 -12.37 4.14 0.13
C TRP A 87 -12.32 2.64 -0.15
N ILE A 88 -11.40 1.92 0.49
CA ILE A 88 -11.32 0.45 0.46
C ILE A 88 -10.94 -0.02 1.87
N ALA A 89 -11.78 -0.84 2.48
CA ALA A 89 -11.46 -1.60 3.67
C ALA A 89 -10.70 -2.88 3.29
N LEU A 90 -9.51 -3.07 3.87
CA LEU A 90 -8.68 -4.25 3.61
C LEU A 90 -9.14 -5.49 4.40
N ASP A 91 -9.85 -5.26 5.50
CA ASP A 91 -10.33 -6.27 6.43
C ASP A 91 -11.62 -5.81 7.14
N GLU A 92 -12.26 -6.74 7.86
CA GLU A 92 -13.54 -6.50 8.53
C GLU A 92 -13.43 -5.44 9.64
N SER A 93 -12.29 -5.39 10.34
CA SER A 93 -12.04 -4.36 11.36
C SER A 93 -11.94 -2.98 10.71
N GLY A 94 -11.23 -2.89 9.57
CA GLY A 94 -11.16 -1.70 8.73
C GLY A 94 -12.52 -1.29 8.16
N TYR A 95 -13.36 -2.24 7.76
CA TYR A 95 -14.71 -1.97 7.28
C TYR A 95 -15.58 -1.35 8.37
N ASN A 96 -15.54 -1.90 9.58
CA ASN A 96 -16.25 -1.35 10.73
C ASN A 96 -15.71 0.03 11.14
N LEU A 97 -14.41 0.24 11.00
CA LEU A 97 -13.75 1.52 11.24
C LEU A 97 -14.25 2.60 10.27
N ALA A 98 -14.25 2.28 8.97
CA ALA A 98 -14.77 3.16 7.92
C ALA A 98 -16.25 3.47 8.16
N LYS A 99 -17.07 2.45 8.47
CA LYS A 99 -18.50 2.63 8.77
C LYS A 99 -18.74 3.62 9.91
N ARG A 100 -17.97 3.50 11.01
CA ARG A 100 -18.04 4.43 12.15
C ARG A 100 -17.63 5.85 11.76
N PHE A 101 -16.58 5.99 10.96
CA PHE A 101 -16.11 7.27 10.44
C PHE A 101 -17.20 7.96 9.61
N PHE A 102 -17.71 7.31 8.56
CA PHE A 102 -18.74 7.90 7.70
C PHE A 102 -20.03 8.22 8.46
N TYR A 103 -20.44 7.36 9.40
CA TYR A 103 -21.58 7.63 10.28
C TYR A 103 -21.39 8.91 11.11
N LYS A 104 -20.22 9.10 11.73
CA LYS A 104 -19.89 10.31 12.51
C LYS A 104 -19.99 11.58 11.67
N HIS A 105 -19.66 11.50 10.39
CA HIS A 105 -19.71 12.62 9.44
C HIS A 105 -21.05 12.75 8.70
N ARG A 106 -22.08 11.96 9.06
CA ARG A 106 -23.40 11.95 8.41
C ARG A 106 -23.34 11.68 6.91
N ILE A 107 -22.38 10.86 6.48
CA ILE A 107 -22.23 10.43 5.09
C ILE A 107 -22.82 9.04 4.95
N ASP A 108 -23.59 8.83 3.89
CA ASP A 108 -24.14 7.51 3.56
C ASP A 108 -23.02 6.55 3.13
N PHE A 109 -22.75 5.59 4.01
CA PHE A 109 -21.73 4.57 3.81
C PHE A 109 -22.10 3.54 2.73
N ALA A 110 -23.39 3.32 2.48
CA ALA A 110 -23.88 2.37 1.49
C ALA A 110 -23.98 3.00 0.09
N LYS A 111 -23.86 4.33 -0.01
CA LYS A 111 -23.87 5.01 -1.29
C LYS A 111 -22.68 4.54 -2.12
N PRO A 112 -22.91 3.96 -3.31
CA PRO A 112 -21.82 3.57 -4.19
C PRO A 112 -21.03 4.82 -4.53
N VAL A 113 -19.76 4.76 -4.18
CA VAL A 113 -18.83 5.86 -4.37
C VAL A 113 -18.47 6.02 -5.86
N TYR A 114 -18.65 4.94 -6.64
CA TYR A 114 -18.54 4.93 -8.09
C TYR A 114 -19.62 4.05 -8.72
N LYS A 115 -20.22 4.47 -9.85
CA LYS A 115 -21.39 3.80 -10.47
C LYS A 115 -21.16 2.32 -10.82
N ASN A 116 -19.91 1.93 -11.09
CA ASN A 116 -19.54 0.56 -11.48
C ASN A 116 -19.05 -0.30 -10.31
N VAL A 117 -18.83 0.27 -9.11
CA VAL A 117 -18.40 -0.48 -7.93
C VAL A 117 -19.65 -1.02 -7.22
N LYS A 118 -20.14 -2.17 -7.69
CA LYS A 118 -21.36 -2.84 -7.19
C LYS A 118 -21.17 -3.50 -5.82
N LYS A 119 -19.93 -3.75 -5.40
CA LYS A 119 -19.59 -4.36 -4.10
C LYS A 119 -19.16 -3.28 -3.13
N LEU A 120 -19.60 -3.43 -1.87
CA LEU A 120 -19.03 -2.71 -0.74
C LEU A 120 -17.51 -2.70 -0.88
N ASN A 121 -16.93 -1.52 -0.66
CA ASN A 121 -15.51 -1.21 -0.71
C ASN A 121 -14.71 -2.03 0.33
N HIS A 122 -14.67 -3.34 0.19
CA HIS A 122 -14.16 -4.29 1.17
C HIS A 122 -13.52 -5.49 0.48
N ILE A 123 -12.27 -5.79 0.84
CA ILE A 123 -11.51 -6.92 0.31
C ILE A 123 -11.91 -8.26 0.95
N GLY A 124 -12.49 -8.24 2.15
CA GLY A 124 -13.06 -9.42 2.80
C GLY A 124 -12.05 -10.28 3.55
N GLY A 125 -11.00 -9.68 4.14
CA GLY A 125 -10.02 -10.42 4.95
C GLY A 125 -9.14 -11.41 4.18
N LYS A 126 -9.07 -11.28 2.86
CA LYS A 126 -8.26 -12.16 1.99
C LYS A 126 -6.75 -11.95 2.16
N ILE A 127 -6.35 -10.82 2.73
CA ILE A 127 -4.95 -10.47 2.90
C ILE A 127 -4.37 -11.27 4.07
N PRO A 128 -3.39 -12.16 3.83
CA PRO A 128 -2.76 -12.93 4.90
C PRO A 128 -2.03 -12.01 5.90
N PRO A 129 -1.79 -12.47 7.15
CA PRO A 129 -0.95 -11.76 8.11
C PRO A 129 0.44 -11.44 7.60
N TYR A 130 0.94 -10.27 8.00
CA TYR A 130 2.30 -9.87 7.71
C TYR A 130 3.28 -10.88 8.33
N PRO A 131 4.18 -11.50 7.54
CA PRO A 131 5.00 -12.63 8.02
C PRO A 131 6.18 -12.21 8.92
N TYR A 132 6.18 -10.98 9.44
CA TYR A 132 7.17 -10.37 10.34
C TYR A 132 8.65 -10.62 9.98
N LEU A 133 9.32 -9.60 9.48
CA LEU A 133 10.77 -9.65 9.26
C LEU A 133 11.53 -9.29 10.55
N SER A 134 12.52 -10.11 10.92
CA SER A 134 13.39 -9.77 12.05
C SER A 134 14.19 -8.50 11.78
N LYS A 135 14.50 -7.73 12.83
CA LYS A 135 15.33 -6.51 12.72
C LYS A 135 16.67 -6.76 12.03
N LYS A 136 17.28 -7.94 12.22
CA LYS A 136 18.54 -8.31 11.56
C LYS A 136 18.36 -8.46 10.05
N VAL A 137 17.32 -9.18 9.61
CA VAL A 137 17.00 -9.33 8.19
C VAL A 137 16.67 -7.97 7.59
N TRP A 138 15.96 -7.12 8.32
CA TRP A 138 15.68 -5.73 7.93
C TRP A 138 16.95 -4.91 7.68
N MET A 139 17.90 -4.90 8.61
CA MET A 139 19.17 -4.16 8.46
C MET A 139 19.95 -4.65 7.23
N ASN A 140 20.02 -5.97 7.03
CA ASN A 140 20.71 -6.55 5.88
C ASN A 140 20.07 -6.15 4.55
N LEU A 141 18.73 -6.11 4.49
CA LEU A 141 18.00 -5.65 3.32
C LEU A 141 18.30 -4.17 3.03
N LEU A 142 18.26 -3.31 4.06
CA LEU A 142 18.56 -1.88 3.96
C LEU A 142 19.99 -1.63 3.42
N ASP A 143 20.98 -2.33 3.96
CA ASP A 143 22.37 -2.25 3.51
C ASP A 143 22.49 -2.62 2.03
N GLY A 144 21.78 -3.67 1.60
CA GLY A 144 21.69 -4.08 0.19
C GLY A 144 21.19 -2.97 -0.74
N ILE A 145 20.17 -2.20 -0.34
CA ILE A 145 19.67 -1.07 -1.13
C ILE A 145 20.70 0.05 -1.20
N LEU A 146 21.32 0.41 -0.07
CA LEU A 146 22.23 1.54 -0.01
C LEU A 146 23.44 1.28 -0.94
N LEU A 147 23.91 0.04 -0.93
CA LEU A 147 24.91 -0.45 -1.88
C LEU A 147 24.40 -0.38 -3.33
N TYR A 148 23.18 -0.85 -3.60
CA TYR A 148 22.56 -0.70 -4.92
C TYR A 148 22.47 0.76 -5.37
N ARG A 149 22.06 1.70 -4.52
CA ARG A 149 21.99 3.15 -4.85
C ARG A 149 23.36 3.68 -5.26
N HIS A 150 24.41 3.24 -4.57
CA HIS A 150 25.78 3.61 -4.90
C HIS A 150 26.25 3.00 -6.23
N GLU A 151 25.84 1.77 -6.54
CA GLU A 151 26.23 1.04 -7.75
C GLU A 151 25.26 1.20 -8.94
N ARG A 152 24.13 1.91 -8.78
CA ARG A 152 23.00 2.02 -9.73
C ARG A 152 23.41 2.41 -11.16
N ARG A 153 24.52 3.14 -11.33
CA ARG A 153 25.06 3.51 -12.66
C ARG A 153 25.52 2.30 -13.49
N ARG A 154 25.71 1.13 -12.87
CA ARG A 154 26.19 -0.11 -13.51
C ARG A 154 25.10 -1.14 -13.79
N ILE A 155 23.91 -0.99 -13.22
CA ILE A 155 22.82 -1.97 -13.31
C ILE A 155 21.71 -1.38 -14.17
N ARG A 156 21.47 -1.99 -15.34
CA ARG A 156 20.72 -1.36 -16.45
C ARG A 156 19.26 -1.77 -16.51
N ASN A 157 18.88 -2.90 -15.91
CA ASN A 157 17.51 -3.43 -15.98
C ASN A 157 17.08 -4.15 -14.69
N SER A 158 15.81 -4.53 -14.61
CA SER A 158 15.19 -5.19 -13.45
C SER A 158 15.74 -6.60 -13.19
N ILE A 159 16.18 -7.31 -14.23
CA ILE A 159 16.76 -8.66 -14.12
C ILE A 159 18.15 -8.60 -13.49
N GLU A 160 19.02 -7.70 -13.94
CA GLU A 160 20.35 -7.49 -13.36
C GLU A 160 20.26 -7.01 -11.90
N ARG A 161 19.28 -6.14 -11.60
CA ARG A 161 18.99 -5.71 -10.23
C ARG A 161 18.61 -6.89 -9.34
N ARG A 162 17.80 -7.80 -9.89
CA ARG A 162 17.39 -9.02 -9.21
C ARG A 162 18.56 -9.92 -8.88
N GLU A 163 19.39 -10.23 -9.86
CA GLU A 163 20.54 -11.10 -9.64
C GLU A 163 21.55 -10.50 -8.66
N PHE A 164 21.78 -9.18 -8.72
CA PHE A 164 22.66 -8.47 -7.80
C PHE A 164 22.20 -8.61 -6.34
N LEU A 165 20.92 -8.35 -6.09
CA LEU A 165 20.34 -8.44 -4.75
C LEU A 165 20.27 -9.89 -4.27
N LEU A 166 19.84 -10.84 -5.11
CA LEU A 166 19.77 -12.27 -4.75
C LEU A 166 21.14 -12.86 -4.38
N LYS A 167 22.20 -12.50 -5.11
CA LYS A 167 23.57 -12.96 -4.82
C LYS A 167 24.10 -12.44 -3.49
N ARG A 168 23.66 -11.26 -3.04
CA ARG A 168 24.14 -10.60 -1.81
C ARG A 168 23.26 -10.89 -0.60
N LEU A 169 21.96 -11.09 -0.81
CA LEU A 169 21.00 -11.19 0.28
C LEU A 169 20.82 -12.60 0.83
N HIS A 170 21.37 -13.65 0.19
CA HIS A 170 21.21 -15.07 0.59
C HIS A 170 19.81 -15.32 1.16
N LEU A 171 18.79 -15.35 0.30
CA LEU A 171 17.38 -15.38 0.69
C LEU A 171 17.17 -16.28 1.90
N SER A 172 16.98 -15.66 3.07
CA SER A 172 16.66 -16.40 4.28
C SER A 172 15.21 -16.87 4.17
N PRO A 173 14.81 -17.91 4.92
CA PRO A 173 13.41 -18.34 4.94
C PRO A 173 12.43 -17.21 5.27
N GLU A 174 12.84 -16.25 6.12
CA GLU A 174 12.04 -15.04 6.41
C GLU A 174 11.81 -14.19 5.15
N VAL A 175 12.84 -14.04 4.31
CA VAL A 175 12.74 -13.27 3.06
C VAL A 175 11.89 -14.02 2.04
N GLU A 176 12.02 -15.34 1.93
CA GLU A 176 11.19 -16.16 1.02
C GLU A 176 9.70 -16.09 1.37
N ALA A 177 9.36 -16.29 2.64
CA ALA A 177 7.98 -16.16 3.15
C ALA A 177 7.42 -14.75 2.88
N TYR A 178 8.29 -13.75 3.03
CA TYR A 178 7.94 -12.36 2.75
C TYR A 178 7.65 -12.11 1.25
N VAL A 179 8.48 -12.65 0.34
CA VAL A 179 8.25 -12.57 -1.12
C VAL A 179 6.92 -13.23 -1.50
N GLU A 180 6.65 -14.43 -0.98
CA GLU A 180 5.42 -15.16 -1.26
C GLU A 180 4.18 -14.40 -0.77
N TRP A 181 4.26 -13.85 0.44
CA TRP A 181 3.22 -12.98 0.98
C TRP A 181 2.97 -11.77 0.07
N MET A 182 4.02 -11.09 -0.39
CA MET A 182 3.92 -9.96 -1.31
C MET A 182 3.21 -10.29 -2.63
N ASN A 183 3.55 -11.41 -3.26
CA ASN A 183 2.90 -11.87 -4.48
C ASN A 183 1.40 -12.10 -4.26
N THR A 184 1.05 -12.70 -3.11
CA THR A 184 -0.35 -12.93 -2.73
C THR A 184 -1.10 -11.60 -2.57
N VAL A 185 -0.48 -10.61 -1.91
CA VAL A 185 -1.09 -9.27 -1.76
C VAL A 185 -1.25 -8.58 -3.11
N GLU A 186 -0.28 -8.68 -4.02
CA GLU A 186 -0.39 -8.14 -5.38
C GLU A 186 -1.59 -8.69 -6.13
N GLU A 187 -1.76 -10.01 -6.13
CA GLU A 187 -2.88 -10.68 -6.79
C GLU A 187 -4.24 -10.22 -6.24
N ILE A 188 -4.32 -10.03 -4.93
CA ILE A 188 -5.52 -9.52 -4.26
C ILE A 188 -5.80 -8.07 -4.64
N MET A 189 -4.76 -7.24 -4.77
CA MET A 189 -4.88 -5.81 -5.08
C MET A 189 -5.03 -5.53 -6.57
N LEU A 190 -4.68 -6.45 -7.46
CA LEU A 190 -4.72 -6.27 -8.91
C LEU A 190 -6.12 -5.86 -9.45
N PRO A 191 -7.24 -6.47 -9.02
CA PRO A 191 -8.57 -6.00 -9.43
C PRO A 191 -8.87 -4.57 -8.95
N TRP A 192 -8.44 -4.21 -7.75
CA TRP A 192 -8.64 -2.87 -7.19
C TRP A 192 -7.81 -1.83 -7.91
N ARG A 193 -6.57 -2.16 -8.26
CA ARG A 193 -5.71 -1.35 -9.13
C ARG A 193 -6.41 -1.04 -10.46
N ARG A 194 -7.05 -2.02 -11.10
CA ARG A 194 -7.81 -1.81 -12.35
C ARG A 194 -9.04 -0.92 -12.15
N ILE A 195 -9.84 -1.17 -11.12
CA ILE A 195 -11.00 -0.32 -10.78
C ILE A 195 -10.56 1.13 -10.57
N ILE A 196 -9.48 1.33 -9.83
CA ILE A 196 -8.89 2.64 -9.56
C ILE A 196 -8.44 3.31 -10.87
N GLN A 197 -7.78 2.58 -11.77
CA GLN A 197 -7.38 3.08 -13.09
C GLN A 197 -8.57 3.43 -13.99
N GLU A 198 -9.64 2.64 -13.97
CA GLU A 198 -10.88 2.93 -14.71
C GLU A 198 -11.54 4.22 -14.19
N ILE A 199 -11.62 4.37 -12.86
CA ILE A 199 -12.10 5.62 -12.24
C ILE A 199 -11.23 6.80 -12.68
N GLN A 200 -9.91 6.65 -12.79
CA GLN A 200 -9.06 7.74 -13.28
C GLN A 200 -9.36 8.10 -14.75
N SER A 201 -9.45 7.09 -15.61
CA SER A 201 -9.66 7.29 -17.04
C SER A 201 -11.01 7.93 -17.36
N ASP A 202 -12.05 7.66 -16.59
CA ASP A 202 -13.38 8.25 -16.80
C ASP A 202 -13.45 9.74 -16.40
N TRP A 203 -12.46 10.24 -15.65
CA TRP A 203 -12.40 11.62 -15.17
C TRP A 203 -11.38 12.50 -15.91
N SER A 204 -10.46 11.90 -16.67
CA SER A 204 -9.46 12.56 -17.54
C SER A 204 -10.03 12.90 -18.91
#